data_AF-A0A172TFQ4-F1
#
_entry.id   AF-A0A172TFQ4-F1
#
_cell.length_a   1.000
_cell.length_b   1.000
_cell.length_c   1.000
_cell.angle_alpha   90.00
_cell.angle_beta   90.00
_cell.angle_gamma   90.00
#
_symmetry.space_group_name_H-M   'P 1'
#
loop_
_entity.id
_entity.type
_entity.pdbx_description
1 polymer ?
#
loop_
_entity_poly.entity_id
_entity_poly.type
_entity_poly.pdbx_seq_one_letter_code
_entity_poly.pdbx_strand_id
1 'polypeptide(L)'
;MSIEEYKNNDDFQLYDSVIKKIIVDHENKSIEFHFLKVVGRVDRGKHNFTYKVREAILTFSGVVYAKLPYCMEFDEWSEFYRSAIVKSSRILERVPERAKSNKLLHHVYLGIDNGNVYNEHDIVCSSYSMELGSNEYILHDDFDWLYEE
;
A
#
# COMPACT_ATOMS: atom_id res chain seq x y z
N MET A 1 8.23 12.11 -21.63
CA MET A 1 7.91 11.20 -20.52
C MET A 1 6.43 10.94 -20.56
N SER A 2 6.02 9.66 -20.62
CA SER A 2 4.61 9.31 -20.69
C SER A 2 3.91 9.68 -19.38
N ILE A 3 2.61 9.95 -19.42
CA ILE A 3 1.81 10.31 -18.24
C ILE A 3 1.80 9.20 -17.17
N GLU A 4 2.31 8.00 -17.45
CA GLU A 4 2.20 6.81 -16.59
C GLU A 4 3.53 6.18 -16.16
N GLU A 5 4.68 6.83 -16.39
CA GLU A 5 5.99 6.28 -15.97
C GLU A 5 6.07 5.97 -14.46
N TYR A 6 5.29 6.68 -13.65
CA TYR A 6 5.22 6.49 -12.19
C TYR A 6 4.73 5.09 -11.79
N LYS A 7 4.03 4.35 -12.66
CA LYS A 7 3.50 3.01 -12.33
C LYS A 7 4.61 1.98 -12.07
N ASN A 8 5.85 2.28 -12.47
CA ASN A 8 7.01 1.45 -12.20
C ASN A 8 7.78 1.87 -10.93
N ASN A 9 7.35 2.93 -10.24
CA ASN A 9 8.00 3.39 -9.03
C ASN A 9 7.64 2.52 -7.81
N ASP A 10 8.47 2.65 -6.79
CA ASP A 10 8.19 2.20 -5.44
C ASP A 10 8.62 3.25 -4.42
N ASP A 11 7.99 4.43 -4.49
CA ASP A 11 8.34 5.62 -3.70
C ASP A 11 8.19 5.38 -2.18
N PHE A 12 7.28 4.50 -1.76
CA PHE A 12 7.06 4.11 -0.36
C PHE A 12 7.89 2.88 0.07
N GLN A 13 8.68 2.30 -0.85
CA GLN A 13 9.48 1.08 -0.62
C GLN A 13 8.62 -0.09 -0.13
N LEU A 14 7.45 -0.31 -0.72
CA LEU A 14 6.46 -1.29 -0.28
C LEU A 14 6.59 -2.63 -0.99
N TYR A 15 7.48 -2.77 -1.97
CA TYR A 15 7.64 -4.01 -2.73
C TYR A 15 7.67 -5.27 -1.84
N ASP A 16 6.88 -6.28 -2.21
CA ASP A 16 6.67 -7.56 -1.51
C ASP A 16 6.16 -7.44 -0.07
N SER A 17 5.62 -6.28 0.32
CA SER A 17 5.02 -6.10 1.64
C SER A 17 3.57 -6.58 1.66
N VAL A 18 3.23 -7.40 2.65
CA VAL A 18 1.97 -8.16 2.70
C VAL A 18 0.88 -7.38 3.45
N ILE A 19 -0.29 -7.19 2.83
CA ILE A 19 -1.41 -6.42 3.39
C ILE A 19 -2.24 -7.29 4.34
N LYS A 20 -2.34 -6.88 5.62
CA LYS A 20 -3.15 -7.56 6.64
C LYS A 20 -4.61 -7.12 6.62
N LYS A 21 -4.84 -5.81 6.50
CA LYS A 21 -6.18 -5.22 6.46
C LYS A 21 -6.17 -3.82 5.89
N ILE A 22 -7.32 -3.41 5.38
CA ILE A 22 -7.60 -2.05 4.92
C ILE A 22 -8.74 -1.49 5.79
N ILE A 23 -8.55 -0.31 6.35
CA ILE A 23 -9.58 0.41 7.11
C ILE A 23 -9.98 1.65 6.32
N VAL A 24 -11.29 1.79 6.06
CA VAL A 24 -11.86 2.99 5.43
C VAL A 24 -12.72 3.70 6.46
N ASP A 25 -12.30 4.89 6.87
CA ASP A 25 -13.01 5.72 7.84
C ASP A 25 -13.62 6.93 7.13
N HIS A 26 -14.93 6.88 6.95
CA HIS A 26 -15.69 7.95 6.31
C HIS A 26 -15.90 9.18 7.20
N GLU A 27 -15.92 9.01 8.53
CA GLU A 27 -16.13 10.09 9.49
C GLU A 27 -14.90 10.99 9.52
N ASN A 28 -13.72 10.38 9.70
CA ASN A 28 -12.44 11.08 9.76
C ASN A 28 -11.82 11.32 8.37
N LYS A 29 -12.42 10.77 7.31
CA LYS A 29 -11.94 10.84 5.92
C LYS A 29 -10.51 10.33 5.81
N SER A 30 -10.28 9.12 6.30
CA SER A 30 -9.00 8.45 6.25
C SER A 30 -9.10 7.05 5.66
N ILE A 31 -7.98 6.58 5.12
CA ILE A 31 -7.77 5.20 4.70
C ILE A 31 -6.47 4.74 5.33
N GLU A 32 -6.47 3.55 5.91
CA GLU A 32 -5.28 2.92 6.47
C GLU A 32 -5.04 1.57 5.84
N PHE A 33 -3.80 1.31 5.47
CA PHE A 33 -3.30 -0.01 5.16
C PHE A 33 -2.46 -0.49 6.33
N HIS A 34 -2.83 -1.62 6.91
CA HIS A 34 -2.04 -2.31 7.92
C HIS A 34 -1.37 -3.49 7.23
N PHE A 35 -0.05 -3.60 7.34
CA PHE A 35 0.72 -4.54 6.53
C PHE A 35 2.01 -4.98 7.23
N LEU A 36 2.62 -6.05 6.73
CA LEU A 36 3.95 -6.51 7.09
C LEU A 36 4.94 -5.93 6.07
N LYS A 37 5.64 -4.85 6.46
CA LYS A 37 6.63 -4.19 5.61
C LYS A 37 7.90 -5.02 5.55
N VAL A 38 8.36 -5.34 4.35
CA VAL A 38 9.69 -5.94 4.15
C VAL A 38 10.77 -4.94 4.57
N VAL A 39 11.66 -5.37 5.47
CA VAL A 39 12.82 -4.60 5.92
C VAL A 39 14.15 -5.27 5.58
N GLY A 40 14.10 -6.51 5.08
CA GLY A 40 15.28 -7.20 4.59
C GLY A 40 14.97 -8.58 4.03
N ARG A 41 15.94 -9.12 3.28
CA ARG A 41 15.93 -10.50 2.80
C ARG A 41 16.75 -11.38 3.75
N VAL A 42 16.29 -12.61 3.95
CA VAL A 42 16.95 -13.64 4.76
C VAL A 42 17.12 -14.89 3.91
N ASP A 43 18.34 -15.15 3.45
CA ASP A 43 18.64 -16.35 2.67
C ASP A 43 18.66 -17.60 3.58
N ARG A 44 17.85 -18.60 3.24
CA ARG A 44 17.73 -19.89 3.94
C ARG A 44 18.48 -21.03 3.24
N GLY A 45 19.17 -20.75 2.13
CA GLY A 45 19.97 -21.72 1.39
C GLY A 45 20.32 -21.24 -0.02
N LYS A 46 20.78 -22.15 -0.89
CA LYS A 46 21.26 -21.83 -2.25
C LYS A 46 20.14 -21.32 -3.19
N HIS A 47 18.89 -21.70 -2.93
CA HIS A 47 17.71 -21.37 -3.75
C HIS A 47 16.48 -21.01 -2.92
N ASN A 48 16.64 -20.76 -1.62
CA ASN A 48 15.53 -20.44 -0.72
C ASN A 48 15.88 -19.15 0.04
N PHE A 49 14.96 -18.20 0.05
CA PHE A 49 15.02 -17.01 0.86
C PHE A 49 13.62 -16.71 1.40
N THR A 50 13.59 -15.93 2.47
CA THR A 50 12.36 -15.31 2.96
C THR A 50 12.62 -13.84 3.29
N TYR A 51 11.60 -13.14 3.75
CA TYR A 51 11.65 -11.76 4.18
C TYR A 51 11.70 -11.62 5.70
N LYS A 52 12.48 -10.65 6.15
CA LYS A 52 12.33 -10.06 7.48
C LYS A 52 11.36 -8.89 7.35
N VAL A 53 10.35 -8.85 8.21
CA VAL A 53 9.26 -7.89 8.15
C VAL A 53 9.06 -7.17 9.48
N ARG A 54 8.43 -6.00 9.43
CA ARG A 54 7.89 -5.32 10.61
C ARG A 54 6.44 -4.93 10.34
N GLU A 55 5.61 -4.90 11.38
CA GLU A 55 4.26 -4.35 11.24
C GLU A 55 4.34 -2.86 10.84
N ALA A 56 3.47 -2.43 9.95
CA ALA A 56 3.42 -1.06 9.48
C ALA A 56 1.99 -0.61 9.23
N ILE A 57 1.78 0.70 9.37
CA ILE A 57 0.51 1.37 9.04
C ILE A 57 0.82 2.50 8.08
N LEU A 58 0.21 2.48 6.90
CA LEU A 58 0.23 3.57 5.94
C LEU A 58 -1.13 4.27 5.99
N THR A 59 -1.12 5.48 6.53
CA THR A 59 -2.32 6.29 6.77
C THR A 59 -2.40 7.40 5.74
N PHE A 60 -3.56 7.53 5.11
CA PHE A 60 -3.93 8.64 4.25
C PHE A 60 -5.00 9.48 4.97
N SER A 61 -4.74 10.78 5.13
CA SER A 61 -5.61 11.69 5.90
C SER A 61 -6.21 12.78 5.01
N GLY A 62 -7.46 13.14 5.31
CA GLY A 62 -8.21 14.09 4.50
C GLY A 62 -8.42 13.59 3.07
N VAL A 63 -8.78 12.32 2.94
CA VAL A 63 -9.10 11.65 1.68
C VAL A 63 -10.33 12.30 1.06
N VAL A 64 -10.21 12.67 -0.22
CA VAL A 64 -11.29 13.30 -1.01
C VAL A 64 -11.72 12.46 -2.20
N TYR A 65 -10.89 11.49 -2.59
CA TYR A 65 -11.18 10.50 -3.62
C TYR A 65 -10.36 9.24 -3.34
N ALA A 66 -10.96 8.07 -3.55
CA ALA A 66 -10.23 6.82 -3.58
C ALA A 66 -10.90 5.84 -4.55
N LYS A 67 -10.08 5.12 -5.33
CA LYS A 67 -10.45 3.95 -6.11
C LYS A 67 -9.77 2.76 -5.46
N LEU A 68 -10.55 1.98 -4.73
CA LEU A 68 -10.09 0.78 -4.01
C LEU A 68 -10.87 -0.44 -4.50
N PRO A 69 -10.52 -1.04 -5.65
CA PRO A 69 -11.11 -2.32 -6.03
C PRO A 69 -10.80 -3.35 -4.94
N TYR A 70 -11.81 -4.12 -4.55
CA TYR A 70 -11.68 -5.20 -3.58
C TYR A 70 -11.92 -6.52 -4.28
N CYS A 71 -10.86 -7.27 -4.51
CA CYS A 71 -10.91 -8.67 -4.87
C CYS A 71 -9.67 -9.35 -4.28
N MET A 72 -9.87 -10.56 -3.75
CA MET A 72 -8.79 -11.37 -3.18
C MET A 72 -8.92 -12.75 -3.79
N GLU A 73 -7.78 -13.33 -4.16
CA GLU A 73 -7.72 -14.76 -4.42
C GLU A 73 -7.92 -15.54 -3.12
N PHE A 74 -8.58 -16.68 -3.22
CA PHE A 74 -8.78 -17.56 -2.08
C PHE A 74 -7.43 -18.20 -1.73
N ASP A 75 -7.09 -18.23 -0.44
CA ASP A 75 -5.81 -18.72 0.11
C ASP A 75 -4.55 -17.90 -0.23
N GLU A 76 -4.68 -16.71 -0.82
CA GLU A 76 -3.55 -15.80 -1.05
C GLU A 76 -3.74 -14.45 -0.37
N TRP A 77 -2.63 -13.84 0.04
CA TRP A 77 -2.62 -12.51 0.65
C TRP A 77 -2.29 -11.45 -0.39
N SER A 78 -2.95 -10.31 -0.30
CA SER A 78 -2.63 -9.17 -1.16
C SER A 78 -1.26 -8.59 -0.80
N GLU A 79 -0.46 -8.26 -1.82
CA GLU A 79 0.89 -7.73 -1.66
C GLU A 79 1.05 -6.40 -2.40
N PHE A 80 1.83 -5.50 -1.82
CA PHE A 80 2.22 -4.28 -2.53
C PHE A 80 3.30 -4.61 -3.56
N TYR A 81 3.06 -4.21 -4.81
CA TYR A 81 3.99 -4.40 -5.91
C TYR A 81 4.59 -3.07 -6.39
N ARG A 82 3.80 -1.99 -6.41
CA ARG A 82 4.25 -0.66 -6.86
C ARG A 82 3.65 0.43 -5.99
N SER A 83 4.36 1.55 -5.87
CA SER A 83 3.88 2.68 -5.12
C SER A 83 4.45 3.99 -5.67
N ALA A 84 3.62 5.02 -5.81
CA ALA A 84 4.07 6.29 -6.36
C ALA A 84 3.35 7.49 -5.78
N ILE A 85 4.10 8.56 -5.53
CA ILE A 85 3.57 9.89 -5.24
C ILE A 85 3.51 10.66 -6.56
N VAL A 86 2.30 10.76 -7.12
CA VAL A 86 2.08 11.25 -8.47
C VAL A 86 2.03 12.78 -8.47
N LYS A 87 3.04 13.40 -9.09
CA LYS A 87 3.19 14.87 -9.15
C LYS A 87 2.17 15.55 -10.06
N SER A 88 1.68 14.84 -11.08
CA SER A 88 0.75 15.35 -12.09
C SER A 88 -0.20 14.22 -12.47
N SER A 89 -1.50 14.43 -12.30
CA SER A 89 -2.50 13.38 -12.53
C SER A 89 -3.83 13.94 -13.00
N ARG A 90 -4.41 13.31 -14.02
CA ARG A 90 -5.79 13.57 -14.46
C ARG A 90 -6.82 13.25 -13.39
N ILE A 91 -6.48 12.43 -12.39
CA ILE A 91 -7.38 12.13 -11.27
C ILE A 91 -7.56 13.38 -10.39
N LEU A 92 -6.49 14.16 -10.19
CA LEU A 92 -6.58 15.43 -9.45
C LEU A 92 -7.52 16.41 -10.16
N GLU A 93 -7.56 16.44 -11.49
CA GLU A 93 -8.48 17.27 -12.25
C GLU A 93 -9.96 16.92 -11.97
N ARG A 94 -10.26 15.63 -11.78
CA ARG A 94 -11.62 15.10 -11.53
C ARG A 94 -12.14 15.34 -10.11
N VAL A 95 -11.28 15.71 -9.16
CA VAL A 95 -11.71 16.03 -7.79
C VAL A 95 -12.59 17.30 -7.82
N PRO A 96 -13.74 17.34 -7.12
CA PRO A 96 -14.58 18.54 -7.09
C PRO A 96 -13.82 19.76 -6.54
N GLU A 97 -14.02 20.94 -7.12
CA GLU A 97 -13.33 22.19 -6.68
C GLU A 97 -13.51 22.50 -5.19
N ARG A 98 -14.71 22.23 -4.63
CA ARG A 98 -14.98 22.37 -3.19
C ARG A 98 -14.09 21.50 -2.29
N ALA A 99 -13.58 20.39 -2.82
CA ALA A 99 -12.68 19.49 -2.10
C ALA A 99 -11.20 19.89 -2.27
N LYS A 100 -10.89 20.70 -3.30
CA LYS A 100 -9.56 21.29 -3.55
C LYS A 100 -9.35 22.61 -2.80
N SER A 101 -10.42 23.32 -2.43
CA SER A 101 -10.33 24.65 -1.86
C SER A 101 -9.44 24.67 -0.60
N ASN A 102 -8.36 25.45 -0.65
CA ASN A 102 -7.41 25.68 0.44
C ASN A 102 -6.64 24.45 0.93
N LYS A 103 -6.48 23.41 0.09
CA LYS A 103 -5.70 22.21 0.44
C LYS A 103 -4.71 21.86 -0.65
N LEU A 104 -3.47 21.55 -0.26
CA LEU A 104 -2.56 20.82 -1.13
C LEU A 104 -3.02 19.36 -1.13
N LEU A 105 -3.32 18.82 -2.31
CA LEU A 105 -3.73 17.43 -2.48
C LEU A 105 -2.59 16.64 -3.10
N HIS A 106 -2.41 15.42 -2.60
CA HIS A 106 -1.48 14.43 -3.12
C HIS A 106 -2.28 13.33 -3.81
N HIS A 107 -1.87 12.92 -5.01
CA HIS A 107 -2.32 11.67 -5.61
C HIS A 107 -1.29 10.59 -5.32
N VAL A 108 -1.72 9.55 -4.64
CA VAL A 108 -0.93 8.34 -4.39
C VAL A 108 -1.50 7.21 -5.22
N TYR A 109 -0.62 6.54 -5.93
CA TYR A 109 -0.89 5.31 -6.66
C TYR A 109 -0.29 4.13 -5.91
N LEU A 110 -1.07 3.05 -5.77
CA LEU A 110 -0.64 1.78 -5.21
C LEU A 110 -0.99 0.67 -6.21
N GLY A 111 0.01 -0.11 -6.58
CA GLY A 111 -0.14 -1.33 -7.34
C GLY A 111 -0.16 -2.50 -6.39
N ILE A 112 -1.31 -3.18 -6.30
CA ILE A 112 -1.50 -4.30 -5.38
C ILE A 112 -1.68 -5.57 -6.20
N ASP A 113 -0.80 -6.54 -5.96
CA ASP A 113 -0.97 -7.90 -6.43
C ASP A 113 -1.93 -8.64 -5.49
N ASN A 114 -2.94 -9.30 -6.04
CA ASN A 114 -3.93 -10.08 -5.28
C ASN A 114 -3.92 -11.54 -5.74
N GLY A 115 -2.75 -12.02 -6.16
CA GLY A 115 -2.55 -13.34 -6.75
C GLY A 115 -2.72 -13.32 -8.26
N ASN A 116 -3.82 -13.89 -8.73
CA ASN A 116 -4.15 -13.92 -10.15
C ASN A 116 -4.54 -12.54 -10.73
N VAL A 117 -4.71 -11.51 -9.89
CA VAL A 117 -5.17 -10.18 -10.33
C VAL A 117 -4.34 -9.05 -9.73
N TYR A 118 -3.66 -8.33 -10.61
CA TYR A 118 -3.05 -7.04 -10.30
C TYR A 118 -4.09 -5.91 -10.36
N ASN A 119 -4.17 -5.12 -9.28
CA ASN A 119 -5.08 -4.00 -9.16
C ASN A 119 -4.34 -2.68 -8.98
N GLU A 120 -4.88 -1.66 -9.64
CA GLU A 120 -4.44 -0.26 -9.51
C GLU A 120 -5.38 0.49 -8.57
N HIS A 121 -4.82 0.95 -7.44
CA HIS A 121 -5.48 1.74 -6.43
C HIS A 121 -5.00 3.20 -6.51
N ASP A 122 -5.95 4.12 -6.55
CA ASP A 122 -5.69 5.55 -6.59
C ASP A 122 -6.29 6.22 -5.36
N ILE A 123 -5.49 6.99 -4.64
CA ILE A 123 -5.93 7.71 -3.43
C ILE A 123 -5.55 9.18 -3.59
N VAL A 124 -6.50 10.08 -3.38
CA VAL A 124 -6.25 11.52 -3.30
C VAL A 124 -6.52 11.98 -1.88
N CYS A 125 -5.49 12.49 -1.22
CA CYS A 125 -5.52 12.87 0.20
C CYS A 125 -4.79 14.20 0.44
N SER A 126 -4.99 14.76 1.64
CA SER A 126 -4.31 16.00 2.05
C SER A 126 -2.91 15.73 2.62
N SER A 127 -2.73 14.58 3.26
CA SER A 127 -1.44 14.13 3.77
C SER A 127 -1.40 12.61 3.87
N TYR A 128 -0.21 12.06 4.06
CA TYR A 128 0.02 10.65 4.30
C TYR A 128 1.20 10.47 5.27
N SER A 129 1.21 9.35 6.01
CA SER A 129 2.28 8.97 6.92
C SER A 129 2.41 7.46 6.96
N MET A 130 3.63 6.97 7.21
CA MET A 130 3.89 5.56 7.43
C MET A 130 4.54 5.37 8.81
N GLU A 131 3.91 4.57 9.64
CA GLU A 131 4.42 4.16 10.93
C GLU A 131 4.95 2.74 10.83
N LEU A 132 6.13 2.49 11.42
CA LEU A 132 6.78 1.19 11.44
C LEU A 132 6.89 0.73 12.89
N GLY A 133 6.40 -0.47 13.17
CA GLY A 133 6.54 -1.13 14.45
C GLY A 133 8.01 -1.37 14.82
N SER A 134 8.26 -1.52 16.12
CA SER A 134 9.61 -1.75 16.65
C SER A 134 10.12 -3.18 16.43
N ASN A 135 9.20 -4.15 16.33
CA ASN A 135 9.52 -5.56 16.36
C ASN A 135 9.74 -6.10 14.94
N GLU A 136 10.74 -6.96 14.80
CA GLU A 136 11.06 -7.68 13.57
C GLU A 136 10.55 -9.12 13.66
N TYR A 137 9.99 -9.59 12.55
CA TYR A 137 9.49 -10.94 12.38
C TYR A 137 10.09 -11.53 11.10
N ILE A 138 10.11 -12.84 10.98
CA ILE A 138 10.56 -13.53 9.76
C ILE A 138 9.33 -14.06 9.05
N LEU A 139 9.02 -13.59 7.86
CA LEU A 139 7.90 -14.12 7.07
C LEU A 139 8.09 -15.63 6.84
N HIS A 140 7.06 -16.43 7.07
CA HIS A 140 7.07 -17.85 6.74
C HIS A 140 6.08 -18.11 5.61
N ASP A 141 6.47 -18.97 4.67
CA ASP A 141 5.74 -19.25 3.42
C ASP A 141 4.37 -19.90 3.66
N ASP A 142 4.13 -20.46 4.85
CA ASP A 142 2.90 -21.13 5.25
C ASP A 142 1.87 -20.21 5.90
N PHE A 143 2.20 -18.94 6.19
CA PHE A 143 1.31 -17.90 6.75
C PHE A 143 0.52 -18.27 8.04
N ASP A 144 0.59 -19.51 8.53
CA ASP A 144 -0.05 -20.07 9.74
C ASP A 144 0.58 -19.54 11.05
N TRP A 145 1.78 -18.99 10.97
CA TRP A 145 2.61 -18.50 12.08
C TRP A 145 2.09 -17.23 12.79
N LEU A 146 1.00 -16.59 12.34
CA LEU A 146 0.41 -15.45 13.07
C LEU A 146 -0.17 -15.84 14.45
N TYR A 147 -0.18 -17.13 14.76
CA TYR A 147 -0.70 -17.70 16.02
C TYR A 147 0.19 -18.76 16.69
N GLU A 148 1.42 -19.02 16.25
CA GLU A 148 2.32 -19.94 16.96
C GLU A 148 3.23 -19.19 17.94
N GLU A 149 3.04 -19.46 19.23
CA GLU A 149 3.76 -18.92 20.41
C GLU A 149 5.25 -19.33 20.49
#